data_AF-A0A2V2YP39-F1
#
_entry.id   AF-A0A2V2YP39-F1
#
_cell.length_a   1.000
_cell.length_b   1.000
_cell.length_c   1.000
_cell.angle_alpha   90.00
_cell.angle_beta   90.00
_cell.angle_gamma   90.00
#
_symmetry.space_group_name_H-M   'P 1'
#
loop_
_entity.id
_entity.type
_entity.pdbx_description
1 polymer ?
#
loop_
_entity_poly.entity_id
_entity_poly.type
_entity_poly.pdbx_seq_one_letter_code
_entity_poly.pdbx_strand_id
1 'polypeptide(L)'
;MIITNEDRLRMPHKPADVVPFLEAYIAKKEEEIAEIEQMVSRYEKRRLKEERAYQSMSSLRKLLSGRKPAHHLAVEYIHYIKQPMERARLLRQEIERARALRDSSAPESSKLSELDSFR
;
A
#
# COMPACT_ATOMS: atom_id res chain seq x y z
N MET A 1 -50.90 9.86 1.43
CA MET A 1 -50.05 8.64 1.57
C MET A 1 -48.81 9.04 2.33
N ILE A 2 -48.64 8.53 3.54
CA ILE A 2 -47.47 8.78 4.38
C ILE A 2 -46.42 7.76 3.92
N ILE A 3 -45.34 8.22 3.30
CA ILE A 3 -44.22 7.37 2.92
C ILE A 3 -43.48 7.02 4.22
N THR A 4 -43.57 5.76 4.65
CA THR A 4 -42.87 5.25 5.84
C THR A 4 -41.38 5.08 5.55
N ASN A 5 -40.54 5.24 6.58
CA ASN A 5 -39.08 5.17 6.49
C ASN A 5 -38.53 3.79 6.05
N GLU A 6 -39.37 2.75 6.00
CA GLU A 6 -38.97 1.39 5.65
C GLU A 6 -38.71 1.20 4.14
N ASP A 7 -39.30 2.02 3.27
CA ASP A 7 -39.14 1.90 1.82
C ASP A 7 -37.79 2.43 1.29
N ARG A 8 -36.99 3.11 2.12
CA ARG A 8 -35.65 3.60 1.72
C ARG A 8 -34.56 2.52 1.77
N LEU A 9 -34.84 1.34 2.31
CA LEU A 9 -33.84 0.27 2.52
C LEU A 9 -33.82 -0.82 1.43
N ARG A 10 -34.58 -0.66 0.33
CA ARG A 10 -34.58 -1.61 -0.79
C ARG A 10 -34.06 -1.00 -2.09
N MET A 11 -32.81 -0.54 -2.06
CA MET A 11 -32.04 -0.43 -3.30
C MET A 11 -31.32 -1.75 -3.51
N PRO A 12 -31.63 -2.55 -4.55
CA PRO A 12 -30.79 -3.67 -4.91
C PRO A 12 -29.44 -3.10 -5.39
N HIS A 13 -28.41 -3.19 -4.55
CA HIS A 13 -27.04 -2.98 -5.00
C HIS A 13 -26.79 -3.98 -6.13
N LYS A 14 -26.72 -3.49 -7.37
CA LYS A 14 -26.47 -4.35 -8.53
C LYS A 14 -25.12 -5.05 -8.30
N PRO A 15 -25.08 -6.39 -8.28
CA PRO A 15 -23.83 -7.15 -8.12
C PRO A 15 -22.81 -6.88 -9.25
N ALA A 16 -23.24 -6.22 -10.34
CA ALA A 16 -22.42 -5.88 -11.50
C ALA A 16 -21.29 -4.86 -11.23
N ASP A 17 -21.34 -4.09 -10.13
CA ASP A 17 -20.39 -2.98 -9.91
C ASP A 17 -19.29 -3.29 -8.87
N VAL A 18 -19.26 -4.51 -8.30
CA VAL A 18 -18.32 -4.86 -7.21
C VAL A 18 -16.92 -5.13 -7.74
N VAL A 19 -16.79 -5.79 -8.89
CA VAL A 19 -15.48 -6.16 -9.46
C VAL A 19 -14.67 -4.92 -9.89
N PRO A 20 -15.22 -3.95 -10.67
CA PRO A 20 -14.48 -2.75 -11.05
C PRO A 20 -14.09 -1.89 -9.83
N PHE A 21 -14.93 -1.88 -8.79
CA PHE A 21 -14.62 -1.21 -7.53
C PHE A 21 -13.41 -1.86 -6.84
N LEU A 22 -13.39 -3.19 -6.73
CA LEU A 22 -12.28 -3.93 -6.12
C LEU A 22 -10.97 -3.73 -6.90
N GLU A 23 -11.02 -3.68 -8.23
CA GLU A 23 -9.84 -3.41 -9.06
C GLU A 23 -9.30 -2.00 -8.84
N ALA A 24 -10.15 -0.97 -8.87
CA ALA A 24 -9.74 0.41 -8.59
C ALA A 24 -9.18 0.56 -7.17
N TYR A 25 -9.78 -0.15 -6.21
CA TYR A 25 -9.31 -0.16 -4.83
C TYR A 25 -7.92 -0.83 -4.69
N ILE A 26 -7.70 -1.99 -5.34
CA ILE A 26 -6.40 -2.66 -5.36
C ILE A 26 -5.35 -1.76 -5.99
N ALA A 27 -5.64 -1.16 -7.15
CA ALA A 27 -4.70 -0.28 -7.85
C ALA A 27 -4.26 0.92 -6.99
N LYS A 28 -5.22 1.56 -6.29
CA LYS A 28 -4.91 2.67 -5.37
C LYS A 28 -3.99 2.24 -4.22
N LYS A 29 -4.19 1.03 -3.69
CA LYS A 29 -3.37 0.49 -2.59
C LYS A 29 -1.97 0.13 -3.06
N GLU A 30 -1.83 -0.36 -4.30
CA GLU A 30 -0.54 -0.61 -4.94
C GLU A 30 0.24 0.68 -5.17
N GLU A 31 -0.43 1.75 -5.59
CA GLU A 31 0.16 3.09 -5.70
C GLU A 31 0.65 3.60 -4.34
N GLU A 32 -0.15 3.48 -3.27
CA GLU A 32 0.24 3.87 -1.91
C GLU A 32 1.49 3.10 -1.43
N ILE A 33 1.60 1.81 -1.75
CA ILE A 33 2.80 1.01 -1.45
C ILE A 33 4.01 1.56 -2.23
N ALA A 34 3.86 1.84 -3.52
CA ALA A 34 4.94 2.36 -4.35
C ALA A 34 5.44 3.74 -3.85
N GLU A 35 4.54 4.61 -3.39
CA GLU A 35 4.89 5.89 -2.78
C GLU A 35 5.72 5.71 -1.51
N ILE A 36 5.29 4.79 -0.63
CA ILE A 36 6.03 4.45 0.60
C ILE A 36 7.44 3.96 0.25
N GLU A 37 7.58 3.05 -0.71
CA GLU A 37 8.87 2.51 -1.13
C GLU A 37 9.78 3.59 -1.73
N GLN A 38 9.22 4.50 -2.53
CA GLN A 38 9.98 5.63 -3.05
C GLN A 38 10.45 6.56 -1.93
N MET A 39 9.61 6.84 -0.94
CA MET A 39 9.96 7.67 0.21
C MET A 39 11.13 7.05 0.98
N VAL A 40 11.05 5.75 1.28
CA VAL A 40 12.13 4.99 1.95
C VAL A 40 13.41 5.05 1.13
N SER A 41 13.34 4.78 -0.18
CA SER A 41 14.50 4.82 -1.08
C SER A 41 15.19 6.19 -1.12
N ARG A 42 14.41 7.28 -1.11
CA ARG A 42 14.96 8.65 -1.06
C ARG A 42 15.68 8.92 0.26
N TYR A 43 15.12 8.46 1.38
CA TYR A 43 15.77 8.58 2.69
C TYR A 43 17.09 7.81 2.71
N GLU A 44 17.11 6.55 2.29
CA GLU A 44 18.32 5.73 2.26
C GLU A 44 19.41 6.32 1.37
N LYS A 45 19.05 6.80 0.17
CA LYS A 45 20.00 7.47 -0.74
C LYS A 45 20.63 8.71 -0.10
N ARG A 46 19.86 9.52 0.63
CA ARG A 46 20.40 10.67 1.37
C ARG A 46 21.33 10.23 2.49
N ARG A 47 20.89 9.27 3.30
CA ARG A 47 21.66 8.68 4.41
C ARG A 47 23.01 8.15 3.95
N LEU A 48 23.04 7.43 2.82
CA LEU A 48 24.26 6.88 2.25
C LEU A 48 25.21 7.97 1.74
N LYS A 49 24.68 9.06 1.17
CA LYS A 49 25.49 10.23 0.77
C LYS A 49 26.11 10.91 1.99
N GLU A 50 25.35 11.10 3.06
CA GLU A 50 25.84 11.68 4.31
C GLU A 50 26.95 10.82 4.94
N GLU A 51 26.76 9.50 4.95
CA GLU A 51 27.76 8.56 5.46
C GLU A 51 29.03 8.55 4.62
N ARG A 52 28.92 8.54 3.28
CA ARG A 52 30.08 8.65 2.38
C ARG A 52 30.81 9.98 2.55
N ALA A 53 30.08 11.08 2.67
CA ALA A 53 30.66 12.39 2.91
C ALA A 53 31.44 12.40 4.24
N TYR A 54 30.86 11.88 5.32
CA TYR A 54 31.55 11.73 6.60
C TYR A 54 32.80 10.85 6.47
N GLN A 55 32.71 9.70 5.80
CA GLN A 55 33.84 8.79 5.62
C GLN A 55 34.99 9.43 4.82
N SER A 56 34.67 10.25 3.82
CA SER A 56 35.65 10.97 3.00
C SER A 56 36.39 12.10 3.75
N MET A 57 35.91 12.54 4.92
CA MET A 57 36.58 13.58 5.70
C MET A 57 37.87 13.08 6.36
N SER A 58 38.87 13.98 6.43
CA SER A 58 40.09 13.75 7.21
C SER A 58 39.79 13.50 8.69
N SER A 59 40.64 12.73 9.37
CA SER A 59 40.49 12.39 10.79
C SER A 59 40.38 13.61 11.70
N LEU A 60 41.13 14.70 11.42
CA LEU A 60 41.05 15.95 12.17
C LEU A 60 39.66 16.59 12.06
N ARG A 61 39.12 16.67 10.83
CA ARG A 61 37.77 17.21 10.58
C ARG A 61 36.67 16.35 11.21
N LYS A 62 36.81 15.02 11.20
CA LYS A 62 35.89 14.08 11.88
C LYS A 62 35.84 14.29 13.40
N LEU A 63 36.99 14.60 14.00
CA LEU A 63 37.13 14.83 15.44
C LEU A 63 36.47 16.15 15.85
N LEU A 64 36.61 17.20 15.03
CA LEU A 64 35.99 18.50 15.25
C LEU A 64 34.47 18.52 14.98
N SER A 65 33.99 17.73 14.01
CA SER A 65 32.57 17.72 13.64
C SER A 65 31.67 16.97 14.63
N GLY A 66 32.25 16.17 15.53
CA GLY A 66 31.51 15.27 16.42
C GLY A 66 30.83 14.12 15.64
N ARG A 67 30.82 12.92 16.21
CA ARG A 67 30.07 11.79 15.64
C ARG A 67 28.62 11.88 16.12
N LYS A 68 27.63 11.82 15.21
CA LYS A 68 26.22 11.67 15.61
C LYS A 68 26.10 10.43 16.53
N PRO A 69 25.46 10.54 17.71
CA PRO A 69 25.33 9.42 18.64
C PRO A 69 24.57 8.25 17.99
N ALA A 70 24.98 7.01 18.29
CA ALA A 70 24.39 5.79 17.72
C ALA A 70 22.87 5.68 17.94
N HIS A 71 22.36 6.23 19.05
CA HIS A 71 20.95 6.18 19.38
C HIS A 71 20.05 6.95 18.40
N HIS A 72 20.48 8.12 17.93
CA HIS A 72 19.68 8.91 16.97
C HIS A 72 19.51 8.19 15.63
N LEU A 73 20.52 7.45 15.18
CA LEU A 73 20.49 6.68 13.95
C LEU A 73 19.45 5.55 13.99
N ALA A 74 19.24 4.94 15.16
CA ALA A 74 18.25 3.88 15.34
C ALA A 74 16.82 4.43 15.34
N VAL A 75 16.59 5.57 15.99
CA VAL A 75 15.28 6.24 16.00
C VAL A 75 14.89 6.67 14.58
N GLU A 76 15.81 7.29 13.84
CA GLU A 76 15.58 7.66 12.45
C GLU A 76 15.26 6.42 11.58
N TYR A 77 16.00 5.32 11.75
CA TYR A 77 15.73 4.08 11.03
C TYR A 77 14.32 3.53 11.31
N ILE A 78 13.89 3.53 12.57
CA ILE A 78 12.55 3.06 12.94
C ILE A 78 11.49 3.93 12.26
N HIS A 79 11.66 5.25 12.29
CA HIS A 79 10.66 6.19 11.80
C HIS A 79 10.58 6.26 10.27
N TYR A 80 11.73 6.29 9.59
CA TYR A 80 11.77 6.53 8.14
C TYR A 80 11.82 5.25 7.31
N ILE A 81 12.10 4.09 7.91
CA ILE A 81 12.20 2.82 7.20
C ILE A 81 11.23 1.81 7.79
N LYS A 82 11.39 1.46 9.08
CA LYS A 82 10.65 0.33 9.66
C LYS A 82 9.13 0.58 9.71
N GLN A 83 8.70 1.73 10.22
CA GLN A 83 7.28 2.08 10.32
C GLN A 83 6.59 2.18 8.94
N PRO A 84 7.16 2.90 7.94
CA PRO A 84 6.61 2.93 6.59
C PRO A 84 6.54 1.54 5.95
N MET A 85 7.59 0.73 6.07
CA MET A 85 7.59 -0.62 5.51
C MET A 85 6.56 -1.54 6.16
N GLU A 86 6.30 -1.40 7.48
CA GLU A 86 5.22 -2.13 8.13
C GLU A 86 3.85 -1.70 7.60
N ARG A 87 3.64 -0.40 7.35
CA ARG A 87 2.42 0.09 6.69
C ARG A 87 2.25 -0.52 5.30
N ALA A 88 3.32 -0.56 4.49
CA ALA A 88 3.29 -1.23 3.19
C ALA A 88 2.96 -2.73 3.32
N ARG A 89 3.46 -3.41 4.36
CA ARG A 89 3.13 -4.82 4.65
C ARG A 89 1.64 -5.00 4.94
N LEU A 90 1.04 -4.13 5.74
CA LEU A 90 -0.40 -4.16 6.02
C LEU A 90 -1.24 -3.90 4.76
N LEU A 91 -0.83 -2.93 3.93
CA LEU A 91 -1.49 -2.65 2.65
C LEU A 91 -1.44 -3.86 1.70
N ARG A 92 -0.32 -4.60 1.67
CA ARG A 92 -0.20 -5.85 0.90
C ARG A 92 -1.19 -6.91 1.36
N GLN A 93 -1.33 -7.10 2.68
CA GLN A 93 -2.32 -8.04 3.23
C GLN A 93 -3.77 -7.62 2.89
N GLU A 94 -4.04 -6.31 2.87
CA GLU A 94 -5.33 -5.76 2.49
C GLU A 94 -5.64 -6.02 1.00
N ILE A 95 -4.63 -5.86 0.12
CA ILE A 95 -4.72 -6.21 -1.30
C ILE A 95 -4.97 -7.71 -1.49
N GLU A 96 -4.25 -8.58 -0.77
CA GLU A 96 -4.45 -10.03 -0.87
C GLU A 96 -5.90 -10.43 -0.52
N ARG A 97 -6.46 -9.82 0.53
CA ARG A 97 -7.87 -10.03 0.90
C ARG A 97 -8.81 -9.51 -0.19
N ALA A 98 -8.57 -8.32 -0.73
CA ALA A 98 -9.38 -7.75 -1.81
C ALA A 98 -9.34 -8.60 -3.09
N ARG A 99 -8.17 -9.15 -3.43
CA ARG A 99 -8.00 -10.09 -4.55
C ARG A 99 -8.77 -11.38 -4.31
N ALA A 100 -8.70 -11.97 -3.11
CA ALA A 100 -9.47 -13.16 -2.76
C ALA A 100 -11.00 -12.92 -2.89
N LEU A 101 -11.48 -11.75 -2.47
CA LEU A 101 -12.90 -11.37 -2.62
C LEU A 101 -13.30 -11.22 -4.08
N ARG A 102 -12.48 -10.57 -4.91
CA ARG A 102 -12.69 -10.45 -6.35
C ARG A 102 -12.79 -11.84 -7.00
N ASP A 103 -11.86 -12.73 -6.68
CA ASP A 103 -11.82 -14.07 -7.29
C ASP A 103 -12.99 -14.94 -6.81
N SER A 104 -13.44 -14.76 -5.55
CA SER A 104 -14.63 -15.45 -5.00
C SER A 104 -15.97 -14.91 -5.52
N SER A 105 -16.01 -13.67 -6.00
CA SER A 105 -17.21 -13.06 -6.60
C SER A 105 -17.33 -13.38 -8.10
N ALA A 106 -16.33 -14.05 -8.67
CA ALA A 106 -16.32 -14.58 -10.02
C ALA A 106 -16.67 -16.09 -10.06
N PRO A 107 -17.91 -16.49 -9.66
CA PRO A 107 -18.56 -17.53 -10.48
C PRO A 107 -20.10 -17.48 -10.46
N GLU A 108 -20.72 -17.20 -11.62
CA GLU A 108 -21.99 -17.79 -12.12
C GLU A 108 -22.27 -17.40 -13.58
N SER A 109 -21.81 -16.24 -14.07
CA SER A 109 -22.08 -15.81 -15.46
C SER A 109 -21.28 -16.56 -16.54
N SER A 110 -20.08 -17.07 -16.21
CA SER A 110 -19.20 -17.73 -17.18
C SER A 110 -19.65 -19.16 -17.56
N LYS A 111 -20.38 -19.85 -16.67
CA LYS A 111 -20.95 -21.18 -17.00
C LYS A 111 -22.21 -21.10 -17.86
N LEU A 112 -22.90 -19.95 -17.86
CA LEU A 112 -24.07 -19.72 -18.71
C LEU A 112 -23.69 -19.37 -20.15
N SER A 113 -22.58 -18.66 -20.37
CA SER A 113 -22.09 -18.35 -21.73
C SER A 113 -21.52 -19.56 -22.49
N GLU A 114 -21.05 -20.59 -21.80
CA GLU A 114 -20.58 -21.83 -22.45
C GLU A 114 -21.75 -22.72 -22.90
N LEU A 115 -22.93 -22.62 -22.27
CA LEU A 115 -24.10 -23.43 -22.63
C LEU A 115 -24.92 -22.82 -23.78
N ASP A 116 -24.89 -21.50 -23.97
CA ASP A 116 -25.55 -20.82 -25.10
C ASP A 116 -24.76 -20.92 -26.42
N SER A 117 -23.49 -21.31 -26.39
CA SER A 117 -22.65 -21.48 -27.60
C SER A 117 -22.82 -22.85 -28.28
N PHE A 118 -23.56 -23.77 -27.65
CA PHE A 118 -23.86 -25.11 -28.17
C PHE A 118 -25.29 -25.27 -28.71
N ARG A 119 -26.02 -24.16 -28.88
CA ARG A 119 -27.40 -24.16 -29.40
C ARG A 119 -27.53 -23.51 -30.76
#